data_AF-A0A914CGG4-F1
#
_entry.id   AF-A0A914CGG4-F1
#
_cell.length_a   1.000
_cell.length_b   1.000
_cell.length_c   1.000
_cell.angle_alpha   90.00
_cell.angle_beta   90.00
_cell.angle_gamma   90.00
#
_symmetry.space_group_name_H-M   'P 1'
#
loop_
_entity.id
_entity.type
_entity.pdbx_description
1 polymer ?
#
loop_
_entity_poly.entity_id
_entity_poly.type
_entity_poly.pdbx_seq_one_letter_code
_entity_poly.pdbx_strand_id
1 'polypeptide(L)'
;MCLCHLYISINVRISWGQHSVSQSISNLRILGLQTLVSILIRLANENDKDFLNYVLSNIGDLCCLLLICDETMLRKYIQTPEFHEFPPHIDCKIPIKILKNFDLLFEGSIIQQSRLTKISCAHIQAMKCSEIFAELWPNLSYFNLNDLTSFFKRKLQNDIFVLNKTPLVIDTPRRITSTQLAKHRKLSIYSWHRMELLTNPSYRGANLRVFGGTPKSSWLFHPQFLSTALISDCNGCCPIVLGPVQDLVVIQRVKNCHISVICRRIIVTASENVVIFVNTPTPPIVIGNCEKIQFAPYNVYYDVLEFELHKSGLHLLTNETNFYKAPTHVSCTRKKSTKKFSSKNYFLISKGSNLPI
;
A
#
# COMPACT_ATOMS: atom_id res chain seq x y z
N MET A 1 -13.73 20.97 15.02
CA MET A 1 -12.24 20.92 15.05
C MET A 1 -11.77 19.85 14.08
N CYS A 2 -10.62 19.99 13.42
CA CYS A 2 -10.06 18.87 12.65
C CYS A 2 -9.28 17.95 13.60
N LEU A 3 -9.57 16.65 13.59
CA LEU A 3 -8.72 15.66 14.27
C LEU A 3 -7.60 15.29 13.30
N CYS A 4 -6.35 15.44 13.73
CA CYS A 4 -5.18 15.06 12.95
C CYS A 4 -4.47 13.93 13.67
N HIS A 5 -4.19 12.86 12.93
CA HIS A 5 -3.36 11.77 13.39
C HIS A 5 -2.12 11.70 12.51
N LEU A 6 -0.95 11.68 13.12
CA LEU A 6 0.32 11.54 12.41
C LEU A 6 0.99 10.24 12.85
N TYR A 7 1.58 9.54 11.90
CA TYR A 7 2.18 8.23 12.06
C TYR A 7 3.62 8.29 11.57
N ILE A 8 4.50 7.57 12.27
CA ILE A 8 5.82 7.24 11.75
C ILE A 8 5.69 5.97 10.94
N SER A 9 6.21 6.00 9.72
CA SER A 9 6.28 4.84 8.87
C SER A 9 7.74 4.63 8.49
N ILE A 10 8.44 3.74 9.20
CA ILE A 10 9.81 3.37 8.85
C ILE A 10 9.76 2.21 7.87
N ASN A 11 10.16 2.45 6.63
CA ASN A 11 10.35 1.39 5.66
C ASN A 11 11.66 1.64 4.91
N VAL A 12 12.76 1.27 5.55
CA VAL A 12 14.10 1.41 4.99
C VAL A 12 14.26 0.37 3.87
N ARG A 13 14.03 0.78 2.62
CA ARG A 13 14.47 0.06 1.42
C ARG A 13 15.71 0.74 0.87
N ILE A 14 16.88 0.16 1.14
CA ILE A 14 18.14 0.62 0.56
C ILE A 14 18.24 0.07 -0.86
N SER A 15 17.91 0.88 -1.87
CA SER A 15 18.31 0.59 -3.25
C SER A 15 19.68 1.22 -3.50
N TRP A 16 20.73 0.40 -3.47
CA TRP A 16 22.07 0.82 -3.87
C TRP A 16 22.09 1.00 -5.39
N GLY A 17 21.96 2.24 -5.86
CA GLY A 17 22.36 2.62 -7.21
C GLY A 17 23.88 2.81 -7.24
N GLN A 18 24.60 1.96 -7.96
CA GLN A 18 26.02 2.17 -8.23
C GLN A 18 26.17 3.43 -9.09
N HIS A 19 26.64 4.53 -8.52
CA HIS A 19 27.24 5.61 -9.29
C HIS A 19 28.50 6.13 -8.60
N SER A 20 29.53 6.27 -9.42
CA SER A 20 30.91 6.58 -9.09
C SER A 20 31.11 8.00 -8.53
N VAL A 21 32.12 8.07 -7.67
CA VAL A 21 32.65 9.19 -6.90
C VAL A 21 32.84 10.47 -7.72
N SER A 22 32.16 11.55 -7.33
CA SER A 22 32.66 12.93 -7.47
C SER A 22 32.27 13.74 -6.23
N GLN A 23 33.20 14.59 -5.78
CA GLN A 23 33.63 14.70 -4.39
C GLN A 23 33.04 15.88 -3.60
N SER A 24 32.99 15.68 -2.27
CA SER A 24 32.77 16.61 -1.14
C SER A 24 31.33 16.90 -0.69
N ILE A 25 30.41 17.39 -1.53
CA ILE A 25 29.05 17.80 -1.07
C ILE A 25 28.07 16.62 -1.00
N SER A 26 28.28 15.62 -1.85
CA SER A 26 27.53 14.36 -1.87
C SER A 26 27.73 13.52 -0.59
N ASN A 27 28.90 13.62 0.04
CA ASN A 27 29.25 12.83 1.22
C ASN A 27 28.48 13.25 2.48
N LEU A 28 28.10 14.53 2.64
CA LEU A 28 27.31 15.01 3.79
C LEU A 28 25.84 14.59 3.74
N ARG A 29 25.24 14.59 2.53
CA ARG A 29 23.92 13.97 2.31
C ARG A 29 23.95 12.50 2.67
N ILE A 30 25.01 11.79 2.28
CA ILE A 30 25.19 10.37 2.57
C ILE A 30 25.42 10.14 4.06
N LEU A 31 26.18 10.98 4.76
CA LEU A 31 26.44 10.84 6.20
C LEU A 31 25.19 11.11 7.05
N GLY A 32 24.44 12.18 6.78
CA GLY A 32 23.19 12.50 7.50
C GLY A 32 22.13 11.42 7.29
N LEU A 33 22.02 10.91 6.06
CA LEU A 33 21.14 9.79 5.74
C LEU A 33 21.64 8.47 6.32
N GLN A 34 22.96 8.21 6.34
CA GLN A 34 23.57 7.03 6.96
C GLN A 34 23.43 7.04 8.48
N THR A 35 23.49 8.21 9.13
CA THR A 35 23.32 8.35 10.58
C THR A 35 21.86 8.16 10.95
N LEU A 36 20.95 8.78 10.19
CA LEU A 36 19.51 8.57 10.30
C LEU A 36 19.14 7.10 10.06
N VAL A 37 19.70 6.46 9.02
CA VAL A 37 19.55 5.03 8.75
C VAL A 37 20.15 4.16 9.85
N SER A 38 21.32 4.51 10.42
CA SER A 38 21.96 3.75 11.51
C SER A 38 21.17 3.84 12.81
N ILE A 39 20.60 5.01 13.12
CA ILE A 39 19.69 5.22 14.24
C ILE A 39 18.40 4.42 14.00
N LEU A 40 17.80 4.50 12.81
CA LEU A 40 16.59 3.75 12.46
C LEU A 40 16.79 2.23 12.45
N ILE A 41 17.97 1.73 12.03
CA ILE A 41 18.34 0.31 12.08
C ILE A 41 18.51 -0.16 13.54
N ARG A 42 19.14 0.65 14.39
CA ARG A 42 19.31 0.32 15.81
C ARG A 42 17.97 0.33 16.55
N LEU A 43 17.08 1.23 16.16
CA LEU A 43 15.72 1.36 16.69
C LEU A 43 14.75 0.27 16.25
N ALA A 44 14.98 -0.35 15.09
CA ALA A 44 14.14 -1.45 14.59
C ALA A 44 14.30 -2.76 15.40
N ASN A 45 15.27 -2.84 16.32
CA ASN A 45 15.52 -4.01 17.15
C ASN A 45 14.86 -3.96 18.54
N GLU A 46 14.21 -2.85 18.91
CA GLU A 46 13.52 -2.68 20.20
C GLU A 46 11.99 -2.82 20.06
N ASN A 47 11.28 -3.12 21.16
CA ASN A 47 9.83 -3.27 21.15
C ASN A 47 9.11 -1.98 20.68
N ASP A 48 7.97 -2.10 19.99
CA ASP A 48 7.21 -0.96 19.43
C ASP A 48 6.88 0.17 20.43
N LYS A 49 6.72 -0.14 21.73
CA LYS A 49 6.46 0.88 22.76
C LYS A 49 7.73 1.67 23.13
N ASP A 50 8.87 1.00 23.17
CA ASP A 50 10.16 1.61 23.43
C ASP A 50 10.58 2.48 22.23
N PHE A 51 10.24 2.01 21.02
CA PHE A 51 10.45 2.73 19.78
C PHE A 51 9.75 4.10 19.72
N LEU A 52 8.43 4.18 19.95
CA LEU A 52 7.72 5.46 19.91
C LEU A 52 8.22 6.43 20.98
N ASN A 53 8.47 5.94 22.19
CA ASN A 53 9.01 6.74 23.28
C ASN A 53 10.40 7.28 22.96
N TYR A 54 11.24 6.47 22.32
CA TYR A 54 12.55 6.92 21.83
C TYR A 54 12.39 8.01 20.76
N VAL A 55 11.52 7.80 19.77
CA VAL A 55 11.33 8.82 18.72
C VAL A 55 10.79 10.11 19.31
N LEU A 56 9.81 10.07 20.21
CA LEU A 56 9.27 11.26 20.87
C LEU A 56 10.33 12.00 21.70
N SER A 57 11.25 11.26 22.34
CA SER A 57 12.35 11.82 23.12
C SER A 57 13.39 12.52 22.24
N ASN A 58 13.62 12.00 21.02
CA ASN A 58 14.64 12.49 20.07
C ASN A 58 14.04 13.22 18.85
N ILE A 59 12.76 13.62 18.91
CA ILE A 59 12.04 14.13 17.72
C ILE A 59 12.62 15.46 17.22
N GLY A 60 13.18 16.28 18.12
CA GLY A 60 13.86 17.53 17.74
C GLY A 60 15.08 17.26 16.86
N ASP A 61 15.93 16.31 17.26
CA ASP A 61 17.13 15.93 16.51
C ASP A 61 16.75 15.28 15.16
N LEU A 62 15.73 14.42 15.15
CA LEU A 62 15.17 13.85 13.92
C LEU A 62 14.67 14.92 12.94
N CYS A 63 13.94 15.92 13.45
CA CYS A 63 13.50 17.05 12.64
C CYS A 63 14.72 17.81 12.08
N CYS A 64 15.75 18.06 12.89
CA CYS A 64 16.96 18.75 12.45
C CYS A 64 17.72 17.99 11.36
N LEU A 65 17.84 16.66 11.49
CA LEU A 65 18.45 15.82 10.46
C LEU A 65 17.68 15.90 9.14
N LEU A 66 16.35 15.84 9.17
CA LEU A 66 15.51 15.97 7.97
C LEU A 66 15.59 17.37 7.33
N LEU A 67 15.77 18.41 8.14
CA LEU A 67 15.98 19.78 7.65
C LEU A 67 17.30 19.93 6.90
N ILE A 68 18.37 19.32 7.41
CA ILE A 68 19.70 19.34 6.79
C ILE A 68 19.77 18.49 5.50
N CYS A 69 18.80 17.59 5.26
CA CYS A 69 18.67 16.93 3.97
C CYS A 69 18.38 17.92 2.81
N ASP A 70 17.85 19.12 3.10
CA ASP A 70 17.68 20.17 2.09
C ASP A 70 18.98 20.94 1.84
N GLU A 71 19.32 21.14 0.56
CA GLU A 71 20.57 21.78 0.15
C GLU A 71 20.71 23.23 0.62
N THR A 72 19.59 23.96 0.64
CA THR A 72 19.60 25.37 1.02
C THR A 72 19.84 25.53 2.51
N MET A 73 19.31 24.62 3.32
CA MET A 73 19.59 24.56 4.75
C MET A 73 21.00 24.07 5.04
N LEU A 74 21.46 23.01 4.36
CA LEU A 74 22.81 22.48 4.52
C LEU A 74 23.87 23.58 4.31
N ARG A 75 23.75 24.34 3.22
CA ARG A 75 24.67 25.46 2.94
C ARG A 75 24.59 26.55 4.00
N LYS A 76 23.38 26.94 4.42
CA LYS A 76 23.17 27.98 5.44
C LYS A 76 23.76 27.61 6.81
N TYR A 77 23.73 26.34 7.19
CA TYR A 77 24.15 25.90 8.53
C TYR A 77 25.57 25.35 8.60
N ILE A 78 26.10 24.77 7.52
CA ILE A 78 27.45 24.18 7.53
C ILE A 78 28.50 25.12 6.92
N GLN A 79 28.15 25.95 5.93
CA GLN A 79 29.14 26.75 5.20
C GLN A 79 29.33 28.16 5.76
N THR A 80 28.51 28.58 6.74
CA THR A 80 28.59 29.90 7.34
C THR A 80 29.36 29.81 8.66
N PRO A 81 30.56 30.41 8.80
CA PRO A 81 31.39 30.29 10.00
C PRO A 81 30.76 30.92 11.26
N GLU A 82 29.67 31.68 11.12
CA GLU A 82 28.93 32.27 12.24
C GLU A 82 27.93 31.31 12.90
N PHE A 83 27.54 30.22 12.23
CA PHE A 83 26.60 29.24 12.77
C PHE A 83 27.36 28.02 13.33
N HIS A 84 27.96 28.19 14.51
CA HIS A 84 28.60 27.09 15.24
C HIS A 84 27.61 26.19 15.99
N GLU A 85 26.33 26.55 16.07
CA GLU A 85 25.34 25.79 16.82
C GLU A 85 24.37 25.06 15.88
N PHE A 86 24.59 23.75 15.80
CA PHE A 86 23.56 22.79 15.40
C PHE A 86 22.97 22.20 16.68
N PRO A 87 21.64 22.13 16.85
CA PRO A 87 20.55 22.41 15.90
C PRO A 87 20.27 23.91 15.64
N PRO A 88 19.54 24.27 14.56
CA PRO A 88 19.16 25.65 14.27
C PRO A 88 18.50 26.33 15.48
N HIS A 89 18.95 27.55 15.79
CA HIS A 89 18.42 28.38 16.88
C HIS A 89 16.88 28.45 16.86
N ILE A 90 16.29 28.55 18.05
CA ILE A 90 14.84 28.51 18.36
C ILE A 90 13.97 29.40 17.43
N ASP A 91 14.50 30.51 16.94
CA ASP A 91 13.77 31.50 16.12
C ASP A 91 14.03 31.40 14.61
N CYS A 92 14.67 30.33 14.14
CA CYS A 92 14.93 30.17 12.72
C CYS A 92 13.62 29.96 11.94
N LYS A 93 13.31 30.91 11.05
CA LYS A 93 12.27 30.78 10.03
C LYS A 93 12.67 29.77 8.97
N ILE A 94 12.04 28.59 8.99
CA ILE A 94 12.28 27.51 8.04
C ILE A 94 11.27 27.59 6.90
N PRO A 95 11.71 27.64 5.63
CA PRO A 95 10.80 27.64 4.49
C PRO A 95 9.89 26.40 4.44
N ILE A 96 8.59 26.59 4.19
CA ILE A 96 7.62 25.47 4.17
C ILE A 96 7.91 24.41 3.10
N LYS A 97 8.60 24.78 2.01
CA LYS A 97 9.04 23.86 0.94
C LYS A 97 9.84 22.65 1.45
N ILE A 98 10.50 22.80 2.60
CA ILE A 98 11.36 21.79 3.22
C ILE A 98 10.54 20.68 3.89
N LEU A 99 9.26 20.92 4.18
CA LEU A 99 8.37 19.90 4.75
C LEU A 99 8.23 18.66 3.86
N LYS A 100 8.54 18.76 2.56
CA LYS A 100 8.61 17.59 1.67
C LYS A 100 9.61 16.53 2.13
N ASN A 101 10.67 16.92 2.85
CA ASN A 101 11.62 15.95 3.41
C ASN A 101 10.99 15.12 4.54
N PHE A 102 9.99 15.65 5.24
CA PHE A 102 9.28 14.94 6.30
C PHE A 102 8.35 13.85 5.76
N ASP A 103 7.98 13.94 4.48
CA ASP A 103 7.25 12.88 3.78
C ASP A 103 8.07 11.58 3.67
N LEU A 104 9.38 11.62 3.96
CA LEU A 104 10.26 10.45 3.99
C LEU A 104 10.13 9.61 5.26
N LEU A 105 9.61 10.16 6.36
CA LEU A 105 9.47 9.45 7.65
C LEU A 105 8.04 9.46 8.20
N PHE A 106 7.25 10.47 7.85
CA PHE A 106 5.96 10.73 8.46
C PHE A 106 4.84 10.74 7.42
N GLU A 107 3.73 10.10 7.76
CA GLU A 107 2.46 10.18 7.06
C GLU A 107 1.34 10.40 8.09
N GLY A 108 0.12 10.68 7.67
CA GLY A 108 -0.97 10.85 8.61
C GLY A 108 -2.34 10.86 7.96
N SER A 109 -3.35 11.25 8.71
CA SER A 109 -4.69 11.49 8.18
C SER A 109 -5.35 12.67 8.89
N ILE A 110 -6.15 13.43 8.14
CA ILE A 110 -6.99 14.50 8.67
C ILE A 110 -8.44 14.03 8.65
N ILE A 111 -9.10 14.13 9.80
CA ILE A 111 -10.52 13.84 9.97
C ILE A 111 -11.22 15.18 10.22
N GLN A 112 -11.90 15.70 9.20
CA GLN A 112 -12.71 16.92 9.33
C GLN A 112 -14.03 16.59 10.05
N GLN A 113 -14.21 17.11 11.28
CA GLN A 113 -15.41 16.83 12.09
C GLN A 113 -16.70 17.45 11.52
N SER A 114 -16.63 18.39 10.59
CA SER A 114 -17.80 19.18 10.13
C SER A 114 -18.82 18.40 9.29
N ARG A 115 -18.61 17.11 8.98
CA ARG A 115 -19.50 16.33 8.10
C ARG A 115 -20.01 14.99 8.64
N LEU A 116 -19.71 14.59 9.89
CA LEU A 116 -20.00 13.22 10.33
C LEU A 116 -20.49 13.14 11.78
N THR A 117 -21.79 12.86 11.96
CA THR A 117 -22.39 12.41 13.23
C THR A 117 -21.99 10.97 13.60
N LYS A 118 -21.36 10.24 12.66
CA LYS A 118 -20.68 8.95 12.87
C LYS A 118 -19.36 8.98 12.11
N ILE A 119 -18.23 8.92 12.81
CA ILE A 119 -16.90 8.79 12.18
C ILE A 119 -16.85 7.45 11.45
N SER A 120 -17.22 7.44 10.16
CA SER A 120 -17.03 6.26 9.33
C SER A 120 -15.55 6.20 8.98
N CYS A 121 -14.85 5.23 9.55
CA CYS A 121 -13.44 4.99 9.29
C CYS A 121 -13.18 4.89 7.78
N ALA A 122 -14.18 4.50 6.96
CA ALA A 122 -14.11 4.45 5.50
C ALA A 122 -13.70 5.77 4.82
N HIS A 123 -13.55 6.89 5.52
CA HIS A 123 -13.05 8.15 4.95
C HIS A 123 -11.60 8.48 5.33
N ILE A 124 -10.97 7.66 6.16
CA ILE A 124 -9.59 7.86 6.61
C ILE A 124 -8.65 7.47 5.46
N GLN A 125 -7.97 8.46 4.88
CA GLN A 125 -6.96 8.27 3.85
C GLN A 125 -5.61 8.72 4.40
N ALA A 126 -4.58 7.89 4.19
CA ALA A 126 -3.21 8.27 4.47
C ALA A 126 -2.78 9.38 3.50
N MET A 127 -2.25 10.47 4.06
CA MET A 127 -1.77 11.66 3.38
C MET A 127 -0.31 11.89 3.75
N LYS A 128 0.42 12.55 2.84
CA LYS A 128 1.80 12.96 3.12
C LYS A 128 1.82 13.98 4.25
N CYS A 129 2.91 14.00 5.02
CA CYS A 129 3.11 14.99 6.07
C CYS A 129 2.98 16.42 5.53
N SER A 130 3.66 16.74 4.43
CA SER A 130 3.61 18.05 3.77
C SER A 130 2.19 18.49 3.37
N GLU A 131 1.36 17.55 2.91
CA GLU A 131 -0.05 17.80 2.55
C GLU A 131 -0.89 18.09 3.80
N ILE A 132 -0.65 17.38 4.90
CA ILE A 132 -1.31 17.61 6.20
C ILE A 132 -0.97 19.01 6.72
N PHE A 133 0.30 19.39 6.65
CA PHE A 133 0.74 20.73 7.06
C PHE A 133 0.13 21.82 6.17
N ALA A 134 0.05 21.60 4.85
CA ALA A 134 -0.58 22.54 3.93
C ALA A 134 -2.09 22.74 4.23
N GLU A 135 -2.79 21.68 4.63
CA GLU A 135 -4.21 21.76 5.00
C GLU A 135 -4.43 22.43 6.37
N LEU A 136 -3.55 22.17 7.34
CA LEU A 136 -3.66 22.76 8.68
C LEU A 136 -3.20 24.22 8.74
N TRP A 137 -2.29 24.60 7.86
CA TRP A 137 -1.61 25.88 7.87
C TRP A 137 -1.48 26.49 6.46
N PRO A 138 -2.60 26.79 5.78
CA PRO A 138 -2.60 27.15 4.36
C PRO A 138 -1.86 28.46 4.03
N ASN A 139 -1.70 29.36 5.00
CA ASN A 139 -1.11 30.70 4.79
C ASN A 139 0.32 30.84 5.35
N LEU A 140 0.96 29.75 5.79
CA LEU A 140 2.30 29.82 6.38
C LEU A 140 3.40 29.69 5.31
N SER A 141 4.22 30.73 5.18
CA SER A 141 5.41 30.74 4.32
C SER A 141 6.65 30.15 5.01
N TYR A 142 6.70 30.27 6.34
CA TYR A 142 7.77 29.76 7.19
C TYR A 142 7.21 29.11 8.45
N PHE A 143 7.96 28.20 9.05
CA PHE A 143 7.64 27.60 10.36
C PHE A 143 8.86 27.60 11.28
N ASN A 144 8.63 27.52 12.58
CA ASN A 144 9.70 27.36 13.58
C ASN A 144 9.87 25.89 13.96
N LEU A 145 11.10 25.49 14.30
CA LEU A 145 11.39 24.12 14.71
C LEU A 145 10.65 23.71 16.00
N ASN A 146 10.45 24.64 16.94
CA ASN A 146 9.73 24.37 18.18
C ASN A 146 8.24 24.08 17.95
N ASP A 147 7.61 24.80 17.03
CA ASP A 147 6.21 24.58 16.66
C ASP A 147 6.05 23.21 16.00
N LEU A 148 7.00 22.86 15.13
CA LEU A 148 7.05 21.55 14.48
C LEU A 148 7.23 20.42 15.50
N THR A 149 8.23 20.54 16.38
CA THR A 149 8.54 19.55 17.42
C THR A 149 7.34 19.37 18.36
N SER A 150 6.72 20.48 18.77
CA SER A 150 5.51 20.48 19.61
C SER A 150 4.31 19.88 18.90
N PHE A 151 4.20 20.05 17.57
CA PHE A 151 3.17 19.38 16.78
C PHE A 151 3.38 17.87 16.76
N PHE A 152 4.58 17.39 16.42
CA PHE A 152 4.90 15.96 16.43
C PHE A 152 4.67 15.36 17.81
N LYS A 153 5.17 15.96 18.90
CA LYS A 153 4.94 15.45 20.27
C LYS A 153 3.46 15.29 20.64
N ARG A 154 2.57 16.14 20.10
CA ARG A 154 1.12 16.08 20.38
C ARG A 154 0.35 15.15 19.45
N LYS A 155 0.78 15.02 18.20
CA LYS A 155 -0.01 14.37 17.13
C LYS A 155 0.56 13.05 16.65
N LEU A 156 1.83 12.78 16.93
CA LEU A 156 2.48 11.55 16.55
C LEU A 156 1.98 10.40 17.41
N GLN A 157 1.55 9.34 16.75
CA GLN A 157 1.03 8.14 17.37
C GLN A 157 1.73 6.92 16.77
N ASN A 158 1.66 5.79 17.47
CA ASN A 158 1.99 4.50 16.86
C ASN A 158 1.11 4.30 15.64
N ASP A 159 1.71 3.77 14.59
CA ASP A 159 1.09 3.56 13.30
C ASP A 159 -0.27 2.86 13.46
N ILE A 160 -1.36 3.55 13.13
CA ILE A 160 -2.72 2.98 13.15
C ILE A 160 -2.83 1.80 12.17
N PHE A 161 -1.86 1.64 11.27
CA PHE A 161 -1.79 0.53 10.33
C PHE A 161 -1.07 -0.68 10.92
N VAL A 162 -0.44 -0.58 12.09
CA VAL A 162 -0.06 -1.73 12.94
C VAL A 162 -1.27 -2.16 13.78
N LEU A 163 -2.42 -2.35 13.11
CA LEU A 163 -3.61 -2.93 13.73
C LEU A 163 -3.43 -4.45 13.80
N ASN A 164 -2.79 -4.89 14.88
CA ASN A 164 -3.05 -6.12 15.65
C ASN A 164 -1.86 -6.43 16.57
N LYS A 165 -1.66 -5.62 17.62
CA LYS A 165 -0.85 -6.05 18.77
C LYS A 165 -1.61 -5.79 20.07
N THR A 166 -2.68 -6.56 20.28
CA THR A 166 -2.82 -7.13 21.63
C THR A 166 -1.55 -7.95 21.90
N PRO A 167 -0.95 -7.88 23.09
CA PRO A 167 0.30 -8.59 23.41
C PRO A 167 0.03 -10.08 23.62
N LEU A 168 -0.50 -10.73 22.59
CA LEU A 168 -0.63 -12.16 22.51
C LEU A 168 0.07 -12.56 21.23
N VAL A 169 1.12 -13.35 21.41
CA VAL A 169 1.73 -14.21 20.41
C VAL A 169 0.60 -15.06 19.83
N ILE A 170 -0.05 -14.56 18.79
CA ILE A 170 -0.96 -15.30 17.94
C ILE A 170 -0.46 -15.05 16.54
N ASP A 171 -0.18 -16.14 15.85
CA ASP A 171 0.19 -16.21 14.44
C ASP A 171 -0.99 -15.68 13.61
N THR A 172 -1.17 -14.36 13.59
CA THR A 172 -2.31 -13.76 12.89
C THR A 172 -2.09 -13.91 11.40
N PRO A 173 -3.09 -14.34 10.62
CA PRO A 173 -2.94 -14.60 9.19
C PRO A 173 -2.65 -13.34 8.37
N ARG A 174 -2.52 -12.15 8.98
CA ARG A 174 -2.40 -10.86 8.30
C ARG A 174 -1.07 -10.19 8.66
N ARG A 175 -0.35 -9.71 7.66
CA ARG A 175 0.84 -8.88 7.84
C ARG A 175 0.77 -7.68 6.92
N ILE A 176 0.86 -6.48 7.48
CA ILE A 176 0.87 -5.24 6.70
C ILE A 176 2.22 -4.53 6.84
N THR A 177 2.71 -3.94 5.76
CA THR A 177 3.93 -3.11 5.82
C THR A 177 3.60 -1.71 6.31
N SER A 178 4.47 -1.16 7.16
CA SER A 178 4.42 0.22 7.67
C SER A 178 4.84 1.21 6.56
N THR A 179 3.99 1.33 5.53
CA THR A 179 4.02 2.06 4.23
C THR A 179 3.44 3.48 4.06
N GLN A 180 4.28 4.51 3.89
CA GLN A 180 4.05 5.99 3.73
C GLN A 180 3.05 6.57 2.70
N LEU A 181 2.32 5.74 1.95
CA LEU A 181 1.14 6.13 1.15
C LEU A 181 0.49 4.82 0.68
N ALA A 182 -0.83 4.83 0.47
CA ALA A 182 -1.60 3.65 0.04
C ALA A 182 -0.93 2.86 -1.10
N LYS A 183 -0.37 3.56 -2.09
CA LYS A 183 0.32 3.00 -3.27
C LYS A 183 1.44 1.99 -2.95
N HIS A 184 2.15 2.16 -1.83
CA HIS A 184 3.28 1.31 -1.46
C HIS A 184 3.01 0.43 -0.23
N ARG A 185 1.80 0.51 0.31
CA ARG A 185 1.35 -0.36 1.40
C ARG A 185 1.17 -1.76 0.86
N LYS A 186 1.70 -2.76 1.56
CA LYS A 186 1.52 -4.17 1.20
C LYS A 186 0.75 -4.85 2.31
N LEU A 187 -0.41 -5.40 1.97
CA LEU A 187 -1.21 -6.25 2.85
C LEU A 187 -0.99 -7.69 2.41
N SER A 188 -0.37 -8.50 3.25
CA SER A 188 -0.24 -9.93 3.02
C SER A 188 -1.19 -10.71 3.92
N ILE A 189 -1.83 -11.74 3.37
CA ILE A 189 -2.66 -12.69 4.08
C ILE A 189 -2.14 -14.09 3.81
N TYR A 190 -2.00 -14.88 4.87
CA TYR A 190 -1.43 -16.22 4.87
C TYR A 190 -2.36 -17.15 5.63
N SER A 191 -2.59 -18.36 5.11
CA SER A 191 -3.16 -19.50 5.86
C SER A 191 -4.39 -19.15 6.70
N TRP A 192 -5.33 -18.39 6.14
CA TRP A 192 -6.54 -18.02 6.87
C TRP A 192 -7.46 -19.24 7.01
N HIS A 193 -8.11 -19.38 8.16
CA HIS A 193 -9.02 -20.50 8.43
C HIS A 193 -10.45 -20.03 8.66
N ARG A 194 -10.64 -18.83 9.21
CA ARG A 194 -11.95 -18.22 9.45
C ARG A 194 -12.32 -17.29 8.30
N MET A 195 -13.58 -16.86 8.27
CA MET A 195 -14.01 -15.86 7.31
C MET A 195 -13.26 -14.54 7.58
N GLU A 196 -12.56 -14.04 6.56
CA GLU A 196 -11.72 -12.86 6.66
C GLU A 196 -12.40 -11.67 5.96
N LEU A 197 -12.96 -10.76 6.76
CA LEU A 197 -13.52 -9.50 6.28
C LEU A 197 -12.50 -8.37 6.44
N LEU A 198 -11.98 -7.88 5.31
CA LEU A 198 -10.89 -6.88 5.27
C LEU A 198 -11.45 -5.49 4.99
N THR A 199 -12.18 -4.93 5.97
CA THR A 199 -12.86 -3.62 5.86
C THR A 199 -12.07 -2.45 6.40
N ASN A 200 -10.88 -2.70 6.97
CA ASN A 200 -10.09 -1.65 7.58
C ASN A 200 -9.68 -0.61 6.51
N PRO A 201 -10.10 0.66 6.63
CA PRO A 201 -9.85 1.73 5.64
C PRO A 201 -8.40 1.93 5.26
N SER A 202 -7.53 1.60 6.21
CA SER A 202 -6.10 1.43 6.09
C SER A 202 -5.63 0.58 4.90
N TYR A 203 -6.45 -0.36 4.45
CA TYR A 203 -6.13 -1.30 3.39
C TYR A 203 -6.47 -0.73 2.01
N ARG A 204 -7.22 0.37 1.96
CA ARG A 204 -7.57 1.04 0.71
C ARG A 204 -6.32 1.48 -0.05
N GLY A 205 -6.29 1.16 -1.33
CA GLY A 205 -5.20 1.42 -2.25
C GLY A 205 -3.94 0.59 -1.99
N ALA A 206 -3.95 -0.36 -1.05
CA ALA A 206 -2.80 -1.22 -0.79
C ALA A 206 -2.55 -2.23 -1.92
N ASN A 207 -1.39 -2.88 -1.85
CA ASN A 207 -1.01 -4.03 -2.67
C ASN A 207 -1.32 -5.29 -1.87
N LEU A 208 -2.42 -5.97 -2.21
CA LEU A 208 -2.83 -7.18 -1.53
C LEU A 208 -2.02 -8.38 -2.02
N ARG A 209 -1.63 -9.26 -1.11
CA ARG A 209 -1.09 -10.57 -1.43
C ARG A 209 -1.77 -11.64 -0.58
N VAL A 210 -2.43 -12.59 -1.22
CA VAL A 210 -3.11 -13.70 -0.57
C VAL A 210 -2.33 -14.97 -0.87
N PHE A 211 -1.97 -15.71 0.17
CA PHE A 211 -1.15 -16.91 0.09
C PHE A 211 -1.65 -18.03 0.99
N GLY A 212 -1.34 -19.27 0.62
CA GLY A 212 -1.52 -20.42 1.51
C GLY A 212 -2.98 -20.76 1.78
N GLY A 213 -3.87 -20.48 0.83
CA GLY A 213 -5.26 -20.94 0.91
C GLY A 213 -5.30 -22.47 0.88
N THR A 214 -6.07 -23.06 1.79
CA THR A 214 -6.24 -24.52 1.91
C THR A 214 -7.73 -24.87 1.86
N PRO A 215 -8.11 -26.15 1.79
CA PRO A 215 -9.51 -26.55 1.91
C PRO A 215 -10.16 -26.20 3.26
N LYS A 216 -9.35 -25.89 4.28
CA LYS A 216 -9.82 -25.39 5.58
C LYS A 216 -10.03 -23.87 5.58
N SER A 217 -9.61 -23.17 4.54
CA SER A 217 -9.70 -21.72 4.43
C SER A 217 -11.10 -21.31 4.03
N SER A 218 -11.73 -20.50 4.88
CA SER A 218 -13.08 -19.95 4.65
C SER A 218 -13.05 -18.76 3.68
N TRP A 219 -14.15 -18.03 3.59
CA TRP A 219 -14.31 -16.91 2.66
C TRP A 219 -13.34 -15.76 2.97
N LEU A 220 -12.78 -15.15 1.92
CA LEU A 220 -11.97 -13.93 2.03
C LEU A 220 -12.67 -12.81 1.27
N PHE A 221 -13.02 -11.73 1.95
CA PHE A 221 -13.70 -10.59 1.35
C PHE A 221 -12.97 -9.27 1.64
N HIS A 222 -12.58 -8.56 0.58
CA HIS A 222 -11.98 -7.23 0.64
C HIS A 222 -12.80 -6.21 -0.17
N PRO A 223 -13.68 -5.41 0.45
CA PRO A 223 -14.58 -4.52 -0.30
C PRO A 223 -13.92 -3.23 -0.82
N GLN A 224 -12.74 -2.85 -0.34
CA GLN A 224 -12.09 -1.58 -0.71
C GLN A 224 -11.26 -1.71 -1.99
N PHE A 225 -10.98 -0.59 -2.65
CA PHE A 225 -10.12 -0.62 -3.83
C PHE A 225 -8.67 -0.95 -3.44
N LEU A 226 -7.96 -1.64 -4.34
CA LEU A 226 -6.55 -2.01 -4.22
C LEU A 226 -5.74 -1.42 -5.37
N SER A 227 -4.44 -1.17 -5.15
CA SER A 227 -3.53 -0.83 -6.26
C SER A 227 -3.24 -2.05 -7.12
N THR A 228 -2.82 -3.15 -6.48
CA THR A 228 -2.54 -4.44 -7.13
C THR A 228 -2.97 -5.58 -6.21
N ALA A 229 -3.21 -6.76 -6.79
CA ALA A 229 -3.49 -7.97 -6.03
C ALA A 229 -2.68 -9.16 -6.58
N LEU A 230 -2.08 -9.93 -5.68
CA LEU A 230 -1.47 -11.23 -5.97
C LEU A 230 -2.20 -12.30 -5.19
N ILE A 231 -2.74 -13.30 -5.87
CA ILE A 231 -3.30 -14.50 -5.25
C ILE A 231 -2.40 -15.65 -5.66
N SER A 232 -1.71 -16.28 -4.71
CA SER A 232 -0.89 -17.44 -5.05
C SER A 232 -0.91 -18.56 -4.02
N ASP A 233 -0.50 -19.75 -4.45
CA ASP A 233 -0.33 -20.91 -3.58
C ASP A 233 -1.61 -21.24 -2.78
N CYS A 234 -2.77 -21.14 -3.45
CA CYS A 234 -4.08 -21.43 -2.87
C CYS A 234 -4.64 -22.70 -3.52
N ASN A 235 -5.06 -23.67 -2.71
CA ASN A 235 -5.60 -24.94 -3.19
C ASN A 235 -6.89 -25.30 -2.45
N GLY A 236 -8.01 -25.35 -3.18
CA GLY A 236 -9.30 -25.79 -2.66
C GLY A 236 -9.95 -24.87 -1.63
N CYS A 237 -9.51 -23.62 -1.51
CA CYS A 237 -10.10 -22.68 -0.55
C CYS A 237 -11.48 -22.19 -0.99
N CYS A 238 -12.28 -21.73 -0.01
CA CYS A 238 -13.52 -21.01 -0.29
C CYS A 238 -13.27 -19.75 -1.15
N PRO A 239 -14.35 -19.17 -1.74
CA PRO A 239 -14.24 -18.04 -2.65
C PRO A 239 -13.46 -16.85 -2.09
N ILE A 240 -12.65 -16.24 -2.96
CA ILE A 240 -11.90 -15.01 -2.71
C ILE A 240 -12.57 -13.89 -3.48
N VAL A 241 -13.12 -12.91 -2.76
CA VAL A 241 -13.84 -11.78 -3.33
C VAL A 241 -13.06 -10.50 -3.04
N LEU A 242 -12.65 -9.81 -4.11
CA LEU A 242 -11.89 -8.58 -4.04
C LEU A 242 -12.69 -7.41 -4.63
N GLY A 243 -12.50 -6.23 -4.05
CA GLY A 243 -12.95 -4.97 -4.59
C GLY A 243 -12.14 -4.53 -5.81
N PRO A 244 -12.38 -3.31 -6.32
CA PRO A 244 -11.75 -2.83 -7.54
C PRO A 244 -10.23 -2.78 -7.42
N VAL A 245 -9.52 -3.47 -8.32
CA VAL A 245 -8.06 -3.48 -8.40
C VAL A 245 -7.63 -2.56 -9.53
N GLN A 246 -7.06 -1.41 -9.16
CA GLN A 246 -6.74 -0.32 -10.07
C GLN A 246 -5.83 -0.76 -11.21
N ASP A 247 -4.78 -1.53 -10.97
CA ASP A 247 -3.77 -1.80 -11.99
C ASP A 247 -3.74 -3.26 -12.46
N LEU A 248 -3.31 -4.18 -11.60
CA LEU A 248 -3.02 -5.56 -11.99
C LEU A 248 -3.44 -6.57 -10.93
N VAL A 249 -4.11 -7.63 -11.38
CA VAL A 249 -4.33 -8.86 -10.63
C VAL A 249 -3.45 -9.97 -11.20
N VAL A 250 -2.69 -10.64 -10.34
CA VAL A 250 -1.90 -11.82 -10.69
C VAL A 250 -2.44 -13.02 -9.91
N ILE A 251 -2.81 -14.08 -10.64
CA ILE A 251 -3.22 -15.37 -10.09
C ILE A 251 -2.14 -16.38 -10.47
N GLN A 252 -1.53 -17.01 -9.47
CA GLN A 252 -0.38 -17.88 -9.69
C GLN A 252 -0.44 -19.12 -8.81
N ARG A 253 -0.26 -20.32 -9.37
CA ARG A 253 -0.27 -21.57 -8.59
C ARG A 253 -1.54 -21.72 -7.74
N VAL A 254 -2.69 -21.39 -8.33
CA VAL A 254 -4.00 -21.54 -7.69
C VAL A 254 -4.72 -22.76 -8.26
N LYS A 255 -5.35 -23.56 -7.39
CA LYS A 255 -6.06 -24.78 -7.78
C LYS A 255 -7.42 -24.92 -7.12
N ASN A 256 -8.45 -25.31 -7.86
CA ASN A 256 -9.80 -25.59 -7.32
C ASN A 256 -10.39 -24.42 -6.51
N CYS A 257 -10.26 -23.19 -7.02
CA CYS A 257 -10.71 -21.98 -6.32
C CYS A 257 -11.64 -21.13 -7.18
N HIS A 258 -12.47 -20.33 -6.50
CA HIS A 258 -13.31 -19.31 -7.12
C HIS A 258 -12.81 -17.92 -6.72
N ILE A 259 -12.67 -17.02 -7.70
CA ILE A 259 -12.16 -15.67 -7.50
C ILE A 259 -13.09 -14.67 -8.17
N SER A 260 -13.59 -13.68 -7.42
CA SER A 260 -14.39 -12.57 -7.97
C SER A 260 -13.62 -11.26 -7.83
N VAL A 261 -13.35 -10.58 -8.94
CA VAL A 261 -12.57 -9.34 -8.94
C VAL A 261 -12.93 -8.39 -10.09
N ILE A 262 -12.89 -7.09 -9.82
CA ILE A 262 -12.92 -6.05 -10.84
C ILE A 262 -11.49 -5.53 -11.01
N CYS A 263 -10.95 -5.47 -12.22
CA CYS A 263 -9.56 -5.05 -12.42
C CYS A 263 -9.30 -4.46 -13.79
N ARG A 264 -8.24 -3.64 -13.91
CA ARG A 264 -7.81 -3.11 -15.21
C ARG A 264 -7.12 -4.16 -16.08
N ARG A 265 -6.29 -5.02 -15.50
CA ARG A 265 -5.59 -6.13 -16.16
C ARG A 265 -5.53 -7.34 -15.23
N ILE A 266 -5.57 -8.54 -15.80
CA ILE A 266 -5.45 -9.80 -15.07
C ILE A 266 -4.52 -10.77 -15.79
N ILE A 267 -3.63 -11.40 -15.01
CA ILE A 267 -2.69 -12.42 -15.49
C ILE A 267 -2.88 -13.69 -14.65
N VAL A 268 -3.05 -14.83 -15.32
CA VAL A 268 -3.18 -16.16 -14.71
C VAL A 268 -2.02 -17.04 -15.14
N THR A 269 -1.33 -17.66 -14.18
CA THR A 269 -0.16 -18.50 -14.44
C THR A 269 -0.17 -19.77 -13.60
N ALA A 270 0.31 -20.88 -14.15
CA ALA A 270 0.49 -22.16 -13.44
C ALA A 270 -0.70 -22.58 -12.56
N SER A 271 -1.93 -22.36 -13.02
CA SER A 271 -3.16 -22.55 -12.24
C SER A 271 -4.07 -23.59 -12.88
N GLU A 272 -4.90 -24.26 -12.07
CA GLU A 272 -5.68 -25.42 -12.51
C GLU A 272 -7.10 -25.40 -11.93
N ASN A 273 -8.12 -25.60 -12.75
CA ASN A 273 -9.52 -25.66 -12.30
C ASN A 273 -9.92 -24.44 -11.46
N VAL A 274 -9.70 -23.24 -12.01
CA VAL A 274 -9.98 -21.96 -11.35
C VAL A 274 -11.09 -21.24 -12.10
N VAL A 275 -12.12 -20.82 -11.37
CA VAL A 275 -13.21 -20.01 -11.90
C VAL A 275 -13.02 -18.55 -11.50
N ILE A 276 -13.01 -17.66 -12.48
CA ILE A 276 -12.72 -16.24 -12.30
C ILE A 276 -13.91 -15.41 -12.80
N PHE A 277 -14.63 -14.80 -11.87
CA PHE A 277 -15.67 -13.80 -12.15
C PHE A 277 -15.01 -12.43 -12.26
N VAL A 278 -14.90 -11.89 -13.48
CA VAL A 278 -14.10 -10.69 -13.75
C VAL A 278 -14.83 -9.62 -14.54
N ASN A 279 -14.55 -8.37 -14.17
CA ASN A 279 -14.86 -7.17 -14.97
C ASN A 279 -13.53 -6.53 -15.37
N THR A 280 -13.17 -6.62 -16.65
CA THR A 280 -11.89 -6.10 -17.16
C THR A 280 -12.05 -5.42 -18.53
N PRO A 281 -11.48 -4.21 -18.72
CA PRO A 281 -11.46 -3.54 -20.01
C PRO A 281 -10.38 -4.09 -20.95
N THR A 282 -9.55 -5.03 -20.49
CA THR A 282 -8.50 -5.67 -21.28
C THR A 282 -8.66 -7.19 -21.29
N PRO A 283 -8.29 -7.88 -22.39
CA PRO A 283 -8.22 -9.33 -22.46
C PRO A 283 -7.46 -9.96 -21.28
N PRO A 284 -8.05 -10.91 -20.53
CA PRO A 284 -7.32 -11.69 -19.54
C PRO A 284 -6.12 -12.42 -20.17
N ILE A 285 -4.96 -12.42 -19.53
CA ILE A 285 -3.78 -13.10 -20.05
C ILE A 285 -3.58 -14.41 -19.28
N VAL A 286 -3.48 -15.52 -19.99
CA VAL A 286 -3.18 -16.85 -19.42
C VAL A 286 -1.80 -17.28 -19.91
N ILE A 287 -0.85 -17.48 -19.00
CA ILE A 287 0.54 -17.78 -19.33
C ILE A 287 0.92 -19.19 -18.88
N GLY A 288 1.62 -19.91 -19.77
CA GLY A 288 2.21 -21.21 -19.47
C GLY A 288 1.17 -22.32 -19.37
N ASN A 289 1.42 -23.30 -18.51
CA ASN A 289 0.58 -24.48 -18.36
C ASN A 289 -0.54 -24.20 -17.36
N CYS A 290 -1.63 -23.57 -17.83
CA CYS A 290 -2.87 -23.46 -17.08
C CYS A 290 -3.91 -24.42 -17.65
N GLU A 291 -4.70 -25.04 -16.77
CA GLU A 291 -5.70 -26.03 -17.16
C GLU A 291 -7.06 -25.67 -16.56
N LYS A 292 -8.13 -25.84 -17.35
CA LYS A 292 -9.53 -25.61 -16.90
C LYS A 292 -9.75 -24.24 -16.24
N ILE A 293 -9.18 -23.17 -16.81
CA ILE A 293 -9.42 -21.80 -16.31
C ILE A 293 -10.76 -21.30 -16.86
N GLN A 294 -11.67 -20.85 -16.02
CA GLN A 294 -12.97 -20.37 -16.49
C GLN A 294 -13.12 -18.88 -16.24
N PHE A 295 -13.58 -18.13 -17.24
CA PHE A 295 -13.89 -16.71 -17.09
C PHE A 295 -15.40 -16.49 -17.19
N ALA A 296 -15.92 -15.66 -16.29
CA ALA A 296 -17.32 -15.28 -16.20
C ALA A 296 -17.43 -13.77 -15.90
N PRO A 297 -18.60 -13.14 -16.15
CA PRO A 297 -18.85 -11.78 -15.67
C PRO A 297 -18.71 -11.69 -14.16
N TYR A 298 -18.23 -10.55 -13.67
CA TYR A 298 -18.25 -10.24 -12.23
C TYR A 298 -19.67 -10.38 -11.66
N ASN A 299 -19.81 -11.04 -10.51
CA ASN A 299 -21.09 -11.52 -9.98
C ASN A 299 -21.41 -11.06 -8.56
N VAL A 300 -20.64 -10.13 -8.00
CA VAL A 300 -20.83 -9.66 -6.61
C VAL A 300 -21.24 -8.20 -6.61
N TYR A 301 -22.16 -7.82 -5.73
CA TYR A 301 -22.52 -6.43 -5.46
C TYR A 301 -22.49 -6.16 -3.96
N TYR A 302 -22.04 -4.98 -3.55
CA TYR A 302 -22.04 -4.53 -2.16
C TYR A 302 -22.16 -3.00 -2.10
N ASP A 303 -22.70 -2.48 -1.00
CA ASP A 303 -23.16 -1.07 -0.89
C ASP A 303 -22.10 -0.01 -1.22
N VAL A 304 -20.83 -0.27 -0.91
CA VAL A 304 -19.72 0.67 -1.15
C VAL A 304 -19.02 0.49 -2.50
N LEU A 305 -19.48 -0.43 -3.34
CA LEU A 305 -18.81 -0.80 -4.60
C LEU A 305 -18.69 0.39 -5.56
N GLU A 306 -19.75 1.16 -5.75
CA GLU A 306 -19.75 2.31 -6.67
C GLU A 306 -18.76 3.40 -6.25
N PHE A 307 -18.68 3.66 -4.94
CA PHE A 307 -17.73 4.61 -4.37
C PHE A 307 -16.28 4.15 -4.59
N GLU A 308 -15.98 2.87 -4.33
CA GLU A 308 -14.63 2.31 -4.51
C GLU A 308 -14.26 2.21 -6.01
N LEU A 309 -15.22 1.96 -6.90
CA LEU A 309 -15.05 2.03 -8.36
C LEU A 309 -14.62 3.42 -8.79
N HIS A 310 -15.36 4.45 -8.37
CA HIS A 310 -15.02 5.85 -8.64
C HIS A 310 -13.62 6.20 -8.12
N LYS A 311 -13.26 5.78 -6.90
CA LYS A 311 -11.93 6.02 -6.32
C LYS A 311 -10.80 5.32 -7.07
N SER A 312 -11.05 4.12 -7.61
CA SER A 312 -10.07 3.37 -8.42
C SER A 312 -9.96 3.85 -9.88
N GLY A 313 -10.89 4.71 -10.33
CA GLY A 313 -11.02 5.10 -11.73
C GLY A 313 -11.45 3.94 -12.64
N LEU A 314 -12.24 3.01 -12.10
CA LEU A 314 -12.85 1.89 -12.83
C LEU A 314 -14.36 2.04 -12.84
N HIS A 315 -15.04 1.36 -13.76
CA HIS A 315 -16.49 1.30 -13.85
C HIS A 315 -16.92 -0.12 -14.22
N LEU A 316 -18.18 -0.44 -13.93
CA LEU A 316 -18.79 -1.68 -14.40
C LEU A 316 -18.95 -1.61 -15.92
N LEU A 317 -18.47 -2.63 -16.60
CA LEU A 317 -18.49 -2.73 -18.05
C LEU A 317 -19.75 -3.48 -18.48
N THR A 318 -20.28 -3.12 -19.65
CA THR A 318 -21.36 -3.87 -20.28
C THR A 318 -20.82 -5.21 -20.81
N ASN A 319 -21.71 -6.12 -21.17
CA ASN A 319 -21.31 -7.42 -21.75
C ASN A 319 -20.54 -7.28 -23.08
N GLU A 320 -20.64 -6.13 -23.74
CA GLU A 320 -19.97 -5.81 -25.00
C GLU A 320 -18.56 -5.26 -24.77
N THR A 321 -18.38 -4.44 -23.72
CA THR A 321 -17.09 -3.81 -23.40
C THR A 321 -16.24 -4.61 -22.41
N ASN A 322 -16.80 -5.63 -21.75
CA ASN A 322 -16.08 -6.51 -20.85
C ASN A 322 -15.34 -7.62 -21.62
N PHE A 323 -14.00 -7.62 -21.56
CA PHE A 323 -13.14 -8.51 -22.34
C PHE A 323 -12.95 -9.91 -21.73
N TYR A 324 -13.70 -10.28 -20.68
CA TYR A 324 -13.63 -11.61 -20.07
C TYR A 324 -13.84 -12.78 -21.06
N LYS A 325 -14.57 -12.54 -22.15
CA LYS A 325 -14.86 -13.55 -23.20
C LYS A 325 -13.68 -13.86 -24.11
N ALA A 326 -12.65 -13.01 -24.16
CA ALA A 326 -11.56 -13.09 -25.12
C ALA A 326 -10.18 -13.19 -24.43
N PRO A 327 -9.90 -14.22 -23.62
CA PRO A 327 -8.61 -14.35 -22.96
C PRO A 327 -7.50 -14.66 -23.98
N THR A 328 -6.35 -14.04 -23.80
CA THR A 328 -5.14 -14.24 -24.60
C THR A 328 -4.24 -15.26 -23.93
N HIS A 329 -3.92 -16.35 -24.64
CA HIS A 329 -3.01 -17.38 -24.14
C HIS A 329 -1.58 -17.18 -24.65
N VAL A 330 -0.60 -17.16 -23.74
CA VAL A 330 0.82 -17.00 -24.05
C VAL A 330 1.56 -18.29 -23.69
N SER A 331 2.00 -19.03 -24.70
CA SER A 331 2.79 -20.26 -24.52
C SER A 331 4.27 -19.95 -24.29
N CYS A 332 4.87 -20.48 -23.23
CA CYS A 332 6.31 -20.36 -22.94
C CYS A 332 7.20 -21.36 -23.72
N THR A 333 6.69 -21.99 -24.77
CA THR A 333 7.52 -22.88 -25.59
C THR A 333 8.45 -22.05 -26.48
N ARG A 334 9.75 -22.28 -26.36
CA ARG A 334 10.85 -21.65 -27.13
C ARG A 334 10.87 -22.05 -28.61
N LYS A 335 9.70 -22.30 -29.23
CA LYS A 335 9.58 -22.64 -30.65
C LYS A 335 8.70 -21.59 -31.35
N LYS A 336 9.28 -20.96 -32.38
CA LYS A 336 8.60 -20.12 -33.36
C LYS A 336 7.44 -20.91 -33.98
N SER A 337 6.25 -20.78 -33.43
CA SER A 337 5.01 -21.04 -34.16
C SER A 337 3.85 -20.40 -33.39
N THR A 338 3.28 -19.34 -33.96
CA THR A 338 1.96 -18.81 -33.63
C THR A 338 0.90 -19.85 -34.00
N LYS A 339 0.76 -20.90 -33.19
CA LYS A 339 -0.41 -21.78 -33.28
C LYS A 339 -1.54 -21.16 -32.47
N LYS A 340 -2.65 -20.81 -33.13
CA LYS A 340 -3.96 -20.63 -32.48
C LYS A 340 -4.27 -21.93 -31.74
N PHE A 341 -4.02 -21.96 -30.43
CA PHE A 341 -4.27 -23.12 -29.59
C PHE A 341 -5.76 -23.19 -29.27
N SER A 342 -6.29 -24.41 -29.33
CA SER A 342 -7.71 -24.75 -29.15
C SER A 342 -8.25 -24.30 -27.79
N SER A 343 -9.53 -23.94 -27.77
CA SER A 343 -10.40 -23.57 -26.63
C SER A 343 -10.53 -24.61 -25.50
N LYS A 344 -9.56 -25.52 -25.34
CA LYS A 344 -9.58 -26.60 -24.33
C LYS A 344 -8.99 -26.18 -22.97
N ASN A 345 -8.20 -25.11 -22.92
CA ASN A 345 -7.51 -24.69 -21.70
C ASN A 345 -8.31 -23.68 -20.86
N TYR A 346 -9.32 -23.06 -21.45
CA TYR A 346 -10.23 -22.18 -20.74
C TYR A 346 -11.66 -22.29 -21.26
N PHE A 347 -12.62 -22.04 -20.37
CA PHE A 347 -14.04 -22.09 -20.69
C PHE A 347 -14.72 -20.77 -20.35
N LEU A 348 -15.76 -20.42 -21.11
CA LEU A 348 -16.66 -19.34 -20.75
C LEU A 348 -17.86 -19.95 -20.04
N ILE A 349 -18.21 -19.38 -18.91
CA ILE A 349 -19.43 -19.77 -18.20
C ILE A 349 -20.62 -19.09 -18.88
N SER A 350 -21.53 -19.89 -19.44
CA SER A 350 -22.78 -19.41 -20.03
C SER A 350 -23.83 -19.11 -18.96
N LYS A 351 -24.75 -18.18 -19.25
CA LYS A 351 -25.95 -17.96 -18.44
C LYS A 351 -26.77 -19.25 -18.44
N GLY A 352 -26.67 -20.07 -17.40
CA GLY A 352 -27.41 -21.33 -17.28
C GLY A 352 -26.66 -22.46 -16.56
N SER A 353 -25.36 -22.33 -16.29
CA SER A 353 -24.66 -23.30 -15.44
C SER A 353 -25.01 -23.05 -13.97
N ASN A 354 -25.69 -24.00 -13.34
CA ASN A 354 -25.85 -24.07 -11.89
C ASN A 354 -24.48 -24.30 -11.24
N LEU A 355 -23.76 -23.21 -10.96
CA LEU A 355 -22.62 -23.23 -10.06
C LEU A 355 -23.16 -23.02 -8.64
N PRO A 356 -22.76 -23.84 -7.65
CA PRO A 356 -23.03 -23.52 -6.26
C PRO A 356 -22.33 -22.20 -5.93
N ILE A 357 -23.11 -21.25 -5.39
CA ILE A 357 -22.63 -19.95 -4.88
C ILE A 357 -21.74 -20.20 -3.66
#